data_AF-A0A1U9K0Q3-F1
#
_entry.id   AF-A0A1U9K0Q3-F1
#
_cell.length_a   1.000
_cell.length_b   1.000
_cell.length_c   1.000
_cell.angle_alpha   90.00
_cell.angle_beta   90.00
_cell.angle_gamma   90.00
#
_symmetry.space_group_name_H-M   'P 1'
#
loop_
_entity.id
_entity.type
_entity.pdbx_description
1 polymer ?
#
loop_
_entity_poly.entity_id
_entity_poly.type
_entity_poly.pdbx_seq_one_letter_code
_entity_poly.pdbx_strand_id
1 'polypeptide(L)'
;MIIDGGQEGNDSRFINHSCEPNCEGHENEQGDRVFIVALRDLEAGEELLYDYALTIDDKITKTLREQYACLCGAPSCRGTMLALPKKTKKQKKKAKLKKWIKKTIRKELRKELRKALAEEQPDT
;
A
#
# COMPACT_ATOMS: atom_id res chain seq x y z
N MET A 1 23.19 -9.49 -11.08
CA MET A 1 23.71 -10.25 -9.92
C MET A 1 22.54 -10.56 -9.00
N ILE A 2 22.54 -11.69 -8.29
CA ILE A 2 21.51 -12.07 -7.32
C ILE A 2 22.21 -12.36 -6.00
N ILE A 3 21.69 -11.82 -4.89
CA ILE A 3 22.19 -12.05 -3.53
C ILE A 3 21.20 -12.98 -2.81
N ASP A 4 21.69 -14.10 -2.29
CA ASP A 4 20.89 -15.03 -1.47
C ASP A 4 21.37 -14.98 -0.02
N GLY A 5 20.53 -14.47 0.88
CA GLY A 5 20.80 -14.41 2.33
C GLY A 5 20.35 -15.66 3.10
N GLY A 6 19.95 -16.73 2.40
CA GLY A 6 19.48 -17.99 2.97
C GLY A 6 20.60 -18.82 3.59
N GLN A 7 21.82 -18.77 3.03
CA GLN A 7 23.02 -19.42 3.52
C GLN A 7 24.13 -18.37 3.66
N GLU A 8 24.88 -18.37 4.76
CA GLU A 8 26.00 -17.42 4.98
C GLU A 8 25.61 -15.92 4.91
N GLY A 9 24.36 -15.59 5.26
CA GLY A 9 23.86 -14.21 5.34
C GLY A 9 24.20 -13.49 6.66
N ASN A 10 23.56 -12.34 6.88
CA ASN A 10 23.62 -11.58 8.13
C ASN A 10 22.21 -11.24 8.63
N ASP A 11 22.11 -10.46 9.71
CA ASP A 11 20.83 -10.14 10.36
C ASP A 11 19.83 -9.37 9.48
N SER A 12 20.28 -8.78 8.36
CA SER A 12 19.40 -8.08 7.43
C SER A 12 18.30 -8.98 6.85
N ARG A 13 18.51 -10.30 6.83
CA ARG A 13 17.51 -11.30 6.38
C ARG A 13 16.22 -11.30 7.21
N PHE A 14 16.24 -10.70 8.39
CA PHE A 14 15.09 -10.65 9.30
C PHE A 14 14.30 -9.33 9.21
N ILE A 15 14.76 -8.36 8.41
CA ILE A 15 14.08 -7.07 8.26
C ILE A 15 12.80 -7.30 7.46
N ASN A 16 11.66 -6.92 8.05
CA ASN A 16 10.35 -7.21 7.50
C ASN A 16 9.89 -6.18 6.45
N HIS A 17 8.83 -6.56 5.75
CA HIS A 17 8.14 -5.70 4.80
C HIS A 17 7.18 -4.72 5.50
N SER A 18 7.19 -3.45 5.07
CA SER A 18 6.08 -2.52 5.28
C SER A 18 5.70 -1.74 4.03
N CYS A 19 4.41 -1.43 3.88
CA CYS A 19 3.93 -0.49 2.87
C CYS A 19 4.19 0.98 3.24
N GLU A 20 4.47 1.25 4.52
CA GLU A 20 4.95 2.52 5.06
C GLU A 20 6.27 2.24 5.81
N PRO A 21 7.36 1.99 5.07
CA PRO A 21 8.64 1.61 5.67
C PRO A 21 9.36 2.79 6.34
N ASN A 22 10.32 2.47 7.21
CA ASN A 22 11.25 3.44 7.81
C ASN A 22 12.68 3.28 7.29
N CYS A 23 12.95 2.26 6.47
CA CYS A 23 14.21 2.03 5.78
C CYS A 23 14.01 1.82 4.26
N GLU A 24 15.09 1.99 3.49
CA GLU A 24 15.17 1.64 2.07
C GLU A 24 16.48 0.92 1.72
N GLY A 25 16.47 0.17 0.62
CA GLY A 25 17.66 -0.48 0.08
C GLY A 25 18.43 0.47 -0.84
N HIS A 26 19.74 0.59 -0.64
CA HIS A 26 20.62 1.43 -1.44
C HIS A 26 21.84 0.63 -1.92
N GLU A 27 22.07 0.62 -3.23
CA GLU A 27 23.26 0.01 -3.81
C GLU A 27 24.47 0.93 -3.65
N ASN A 28 25.65 0.35 -3.45
CA ASN A 28 26.90 1.13 -3.53
C ASN A 28 27.24 1.49 -4.97
N GLU A 29 28.24 2.37 -5.15
CA GLU A 29 28.67 2.83 -6.48
C GLU A 29 29.11 1.70 -7.42
N GLN A 30 29.58 0.59 -6.86
CA GLN A 30 30.02 -0.58 -7.61
C GLN A 30 28.86 -1.52 -7.99
N GLY A 31 27.68 -1.36 -7.37
CA GLY A 31 26.51 -2.22 -7.59
C GLY A 31 26.69 -3.66 -7.08
N ASP A 32 27.69 -3.91 -6.24
CA ASP A 32 28.03 -5.24 -5.70
C ASP A 32 27.55 -5.45 -4.27
N ARG A 33 27.09 -4.39 -3.59
CA ARG A 33 26.57 -4.45 -2.23
C ARG A 33 25.32 -3.58 -2.06
N VAL A 34 24.35 -4.12 -1.32
CA VAL A 34 23.14 -3.40 -0.89
C VAL A 34 23.25 -3.07 0.59
N PHE A 35 22.96 -1.83 0.93
CA PHE A 35 22.83 -1.33 2.29
C PHE A 35 21.36 -1.04 2.60
N ILE A 36 20.97 -1.23 3.86
CA ILE A 36 19.67 -0.78 4.36
C ILE A 36 19.89 0.55 5.07
N VAL A 37 19.25 1.60 4.57
CA VAL A 37 19.43 2.98 5.02
C VAL A 37 18.13 3.49 5.64
N ALA A 38 18.22 4.13 6.80
CA ALA A 38 17.06 4.73 7.44
C ALA A 38 16.59 5.98 6.68
N LEU A 39 15.28 6.14 6.52
CA LEU A 39 14.65 7.28 5.84
C LEU A 39 14.48 8.51 6.77
N ARG A 40 14.64 8.29 8.07
CA ARG A 40 14.53 9.25 9.15
C ARG A 40 15.30 8.74 10.36
N ASP A 41 15.45 9.59 11.37
CA ASP A 41 15.93 9.16 12.68
C ASP A 41 14.94 8.14 13.30
N LEU A 42 15.51 7.11 13.93
CA LEU A 42 14.78 5.98 14.52
C LEU A 42 15.02 5.94 16.03
N GLU A 43 13.97 5.66 16.79
CA GLU A 43 14.06 5.42 18.21
C GLU A 43 14.49 3.97 18.51
N ALA A 44 15.13 3.77 19.66
CA ALA A 44 15.53 2.43 20.09
C ALA A 44 14.30 1.54 20.33
N GLY A 45 14.32 0.34 19.74
CA GLY A 45 13.21 -0.61 19.80
C GLY A 45 12.19 -0.48 18.68
N GLU A 46 12.32 0.52 17.78
CA GLU A 46 11.57 0.51 16.53
C GLU A 46 11.97 -0.67 15.64
N GLU A 47 10.99 -1.38 15.08
CA GLU A 47 11.25 -2.41 14.08
C GLU A 47 11.74 -1.77 12.78
N LEU A 48 12.82 -2.32 12.20
CA LEU A 48 13.30 -1.92 10.89
C LEU A 48 12.45 -2.55 9.80
N LEU A 49 11.93 -1.73 8.90
CA LEU A 49 10.98 -2.14 7.87
C LEU A 49 11.33 -1.49 6.53
N TYR A 50 11.31 -2.26 5.44
CA TYR A 50 11.51 -1.74 4.09
C TYR A 50 10.47 -2.26 3.08
N ASP A 51 10.32 -1.58 1.94
CA ASP A 51 9.47 -2.10 0.85
C ASP A 51 10.28 -3.12 0.03
N TYR A 52 9.91 -4.40 0.10
CA TYR A 52 10.60 -5.47 -0.63
C TYR A 52 10.54 -5.29 -2.15
N ALA A 53 9.59 -4.49 -2.65
CA ALA A 53 9.40 -4.25 -4.07
C ALA A 53 9.31 -5.55 -4.89
N LEU A 54 8.69 -6.60 -4.35
CA LEU A 54 8.62 -7.93 -4.98
C LEU A 54 7.93 -7.86 -6.34
N THR A 55 8.72 -7.93 -7.41
CA THR A 55 8.22 -8.03 -8.79
C THR A 55 8.13 -9.49 -9.20
N ILE A 56 7.08 -9.80 -9.94
CA ILE A 56 6.88 -11.10 -10.57
C ILE A 56 6.56 -10.88 -12.06
N ASP A 57 7.01 -11.79 -12.91
CA ASP A 57 6.75 -11.71 -14.35
C ASP A 57 5.30 -12.11 -14.71
N ASP A 58 4.67 -12.89 -13.84
CA ASP A 58 3.29 -13.34 -14.01
C ASP A 58 2.25 -12.24 -13.80
N LYS A 59 1.09 -12.44 -14.42
CA LYS A 59 -0.07 -11.57 -14.18
C LYS A 59 -0.49 -11.66 -12.72
N ILE A 60 -0.50 -10.51 -12.03
CA ILE A 60 -0.98 -10.41 -10.65
C ILE A 60 -2.48 -10.74 -10.59
N THR A 61 -2.80 -11.97 -10.18
CA THR A 61 -4.17 -12.46 -9.94
C THR A 61 -4.61 -12.22 -8.50
N LYS A 62 -5.90 -12.43 -8.20
CA LYS A 62 -6.42 -12.34 -6.83
C LYS A 62 -5.78 -13.40 -5.92
N THR A 63 -5.72 -14.65 -6.38
CA THR A 63 -5.09 -15.77 -5.65
C THR A 63 -3.62 -15.48 -5.35
N LEU A 64 -2.89 -14.92 -6.30
CA LEU A 64 -1.48 -14.59 -6.11
C LEU A 64 -1.28 -13.47 -5.08
N ARG A 65 -2.18 -12.47 -5.05
CA ARG A 65 -2.16 -11.44 -4.00
C ARG A 65 -2.45 -12.01 -2.61
N GLU A 66 -3.26 -13.05 -2.51
CA GLU A 66 -3.57 -13.75 -1.26
C GLU A 66 -2.38 -14.60 -0.79
N GLN A 67 -1.67 -15.26 -1.70
CA GLN A 67 -0.43 -15.99 -1.38
C GLN A 67 0.67 -15.07 -0.86
N TYR A 68 0.79 -13.88 -1.45
CA TYR A 68 1.71 -12.82 -1.02
C TYR A 68 0.99 -11.76 -0.19
N ALA A 69 0.08 -12.16 0.70
CA ALA A 69 -0.66 -11.23 1.54
C ALA A 69 0.30 -10.40 2.41
N CYS A 70 0.04 -9.10 2.50
CA CYS A 70 0.81 -8.20 3.37
C CYS A 70 0.05 -7.95 4.67
N LEU A 71 0.73 -8.19 5.79
CA LEU A 71 0.19 -8.05 7.15
C LEU A 71 0.91 -6.97 7.97
N CYS A 72 1.57 -6.01 7.30
CA CYS A 72 2.40 -4.99 7.96
C CYS A 72 1.66 -4.02 8.89
N GLY A 73 0.32 -4.02 8.91
CA GLY A 73 -0.47 -3.13 9.77
C GLY A 73 -0.56 -1.66 9.34
N ALA A 74 0.18 -1.22 8.31
CA ALA A 74 0.17 0.17 7.86
C ALA A 74 -1.23 0.64 7.40
N PRO A 75 -1.66 1.89 7.74
CA PRO A 75 -2.95 2.44 7.29
C PRO A 75 -3.12 2.47 5.77
N SER A 76 -2.04 2.71 5.02
CA SER A 76 -2.05 2.66 3.55
C SER A 76 -1.58 1.33 2.96
N CYS A 77 -1.65 0.23 3.74
CA CYS A 77 -1.27 -1.11 3.29
C CYS A 77 -1.93 -1.49 1.95
N ARG A 78 -1.11 -1.98 1.02
CA ARG A 78 -1.54 -2.40 -0.32
C ARG A 78 -2.31 -3.73 -0.33
N GLY A 79 -2.27 -4.46 0.80
CA GLY A 79 -2.84 -5.78 1.00
C GLY A 79 -2.03 -6.93 0.38
N THR A 80 -0.88 -6.65 -0.23
CA THR A 80 0.05 -7.65 -0.77
C THR A 80 1.47 -7.10 -0.76
N MET A 81 2.47 -7.99 -0.61
CA MET A 81 3.89 -7.65 -0.68
C MET A 81 4.37 -7.44 -2.13
N LEU A 82 3.55 -7.82 -3.11
CA LEU A 82 3.85 -7.65 -4.53
C LEU A 82 3.86 -6.16 -4.93
N ALA A 83 4.85 -5.78 -5.71
CA ALA A 83 4.95 -4.47 -6.34
C ALA A 83 3.79 -4.30 -7.35
N LEU A 84 2.85 -3.41 -7.02
CA LEU A 84 1.73 -3.11 -7.90
C LEU A 84 2.14 -2.07 -8.96
N PRO A 85 1.73 -2.26 -10.23
CA PRO A 85 2.05 -1.29 -11.27
C PRO A 85 1.48 0.09 -10.94
N LYS A 86 2.31 1.14 -11.10
CA LYS A 86 1.91 2.52 -10.83
C LYS A 86 0.75 2.91 -11.74
N LYS A 87 -0.38 3.35 -11.15
CA LYS A 87 -1.52 3.86 -11.91
C LYS A 87 -1.10 5.07 -12.76
N THR A 88 -1.44 5.06 -14.04
CA THR A 88 -1.17 6.16 -14.97
C THR A 88 -1.91 7.44 -14.55
N LYS A 89 -1.45 8.61 -15.01
CA LYS A 89 -2.12 9.91 -14.76
C LYS A 89 -3.60 9.86 -15.17
N LYS A 90 -3.90 9.22 -16.31
CA LYS A 90 -5.26 9.02 -16.83
C LYS A 90 -6.12 8.17 -15.89
N GLN A 91 -5.58 7.05 -15.39
CA GLN A 91 -6.27 6.19 -14.42
C GLN A 91 -6.53 6.92 -13.09
N LYS A 92 -5.56 7.70 -12.59
CA LYS A 92 -5.72 8.54 -11.39
C LYS A 92 -6.84 9.57 -11.56
N LYS A 93 -6.89 10.28 -12.71
CA LYS A 93 -7.93 11.27 -13.01
C LYS A 93 -9.32 10.63 -13.08
N LYS A 94 -9.46 9.48 -13.75
CA LYS A 94 -10.72 8.71 -13.84
C LYS A 94 -11.20 8.24 -12.45
N ALA A 95 -10.29 7.76 -11.60
CA ALA A 95 -10.61 7.36 -10.24
C ALA A 95 -11.07 8.55 -9.37
N LYS A 96 -10.38 9.69 -9.46
CA LYS A 96 -10.79 10.93 -8.79
C LYS A 96 -12.18 11.38 -9.21
N LEU A 97 -12.46 11.39 -10.52
CA LEU A 97 -13.78 11.77 -11.06
C LEU A 97 -14.89 10.83 -10.57
N LYS A 98 -14.68 9.51 -10.65
CA LYS A 98 -15.65 8.53 -10.10
C LYS A 98 -15.92 8.75 -8.61
N LYS A 99 -14.87 9.01 -7.81
CA LYS A 99 -14.99 9.27 -6.38
C LYS A 99 -15.80 10.55 -6.12
N TRP A 100 -15.57 11.61 -6.89
CA TRP A 100 -16.33 12.85 -6.80
C TRP A 100 -17.80 12.65 -7.17
N ILE A 101 -18.10 12.02 -8.32
CA ILE A 101 -19.48 11.72 -8.74
C ILE A 101 -20.22 10.92 -7.67
N LYS A 102 -19.61 9.85 -7.14
CA LYS A 102 -20.21 9.02 -6.09
C LYS A 102 -20.49 9.82 -4.81
N LYS A 103 -19.60 10.76 -4.45
CA LYS A 103 -19.80 11.66 -3.31
C LYS A 103 -20.95 12.63 -3.55
N THR A 104 -21.04 13.21 -4.74
CA THR A 104 -22.11 14.14 -5.13
C THR A 104 -23.47 13.45 -5.14
N ILE A 105 -23.60 12.31 -5.83
CA ILE A 105 -24.85 11.53 -5.85
C ILE A 105 -25.28 11.14 -4.44
N ARG A 106 -24.35 10.63 -3.60
CA ARG A 106 -24.68 10.25 -2.22
C ARG A 106 -25.13 11.43 -1.36
N LYS A 107 -24.61 12.63 -1.62
CA LYS A 107 -25.01 13.87 -0.94
C LYS A 107 -26.43 14.28 -1.34
N GLU A 108 -26.74 14.25 -2.64
CA GLU A 108 -28.06 14.61 -3.14
C GLU A 108 -29.11 13.59 -2.70
N LEU A 109 -28.81 12.30 -2.83
CA LEU A 109 -29.70 11.22 -2.40
C LEU A 109 -30.02 11.32 -0.89
N ARG A 110 -29.05 11.68 -0.05
CA ARG A 110 -29.29 11.94 1.38
C ARG A 110 -30.20 13.14 1.64
N LYS A 111 -30.11 14.18 0.80
CA LYS A 111 -30.92 15.39 0.95
C LYS A 111 -32.37 15.09 0.59
N GLU A 112 -32.59 14.40 -0.52
CA GLU A 112 -33.93 13.99 -0.95
C GLU A 112 -34.56 12.99 0.02
N LEU A 113 -33.79 12.00 0.51
CA LEU A 113 -34.28 11.06 1.53
C LEU A 113 -34.69 11.77 2.82
N ARG A 114 -33.97 12.81 3.24
CA ARG A 114 -34.33 13.62 4.43
C ARG A 114 -35.61 14.43 4.24
N LYS A 115 -35.87 14.94 3.03
CA LYS A 115 -37.11 15.67 2.73
C LYS A 115 -38.31 14.72 2.76
N ALA A 116 -38.21 13.58 2.07
CA ALA A 116 -39.28 12.58 2.05
C ALA A 116 -39.65 12.11 3.47
N LEU A 117 -38.64 11.84 4.33
CA LEU A 117 -38.87 11.47 5.72
C LEU A 117 -39.49 12.59 6.58
N ALA A 118 -39.31 13.86 6.21
CA ALA A 118 -39.94 14.99 6.90
C ALA A 118 -41.39 15.22 6.45
N GLU A 119 -41.75 14.80 5.24
CA GLU A 119 -43.10 14.90 4.67
C GLU A 119 -44.02 13.76 5.12
N GLU A 120 -43.48 12.61 5.56
CA GLU A 120 -44.24 11.45 6.06
C GLU A 120 -44.54 11.49 7.58
N GLN A 121 -44.41 12.63 8.27
CA GLN A 121 -44.89 12.78 9.65
C GLN A 121 -46.36 13.25 9.62
N PRO A 122 -47.37 12.35 9.74
CA PRO A 122 -48.76 12.78 9.84
C PRO A 122 -48.98 13.57 11.13
N ASP A 123 -49.65 14.72 11.00
CA ASP A 123 -50.19 15.51 12.11
C ASP A 123 -50.99 14.59 13.03
N THR A 124 -50.48 14.36 14.25
CA THR A 124 -51.31 13.98 15.41
C THR A 124 -51.92 15.23 16.03
#